data_AF-A0A7C3SKP4-F1
#
_entry.id   AF-A0A7C3SKP4-F1
#
_cell.length_a   1.000
_cell.length_b   1.000
_cell.length_c   1.000
_cell.angle_alpha   90.00
_cell.angle_beta   90.00
_cell.angle_gamma   90.00
#
_symmetry.space_group_name_H-M   'P 1'
#
loop_
_entity.id
_entity.type
_entity.pdbx_description
1 polymer ?
#
loop_
_entity_poly.entity_id
_entity_poly.type
_entity_poly.pdbx_seq_one_letter_code
_entity_poly.pdbx_strand_id
1 'polypeptide(L)' 'MLKKLSASGMTVISSMHAPTHAYRYADKVVALKQGRVCACVRPEEVITEENIEQIYGVRARVLPEYRAVVLDVTR' A
#
# COMPACT_ATOMS: atom_id res chain seq x y z
N MET A 1 -3.86 17.26 -1.03
CA MET A 1 -5.16 17.52 -1.69
C MET A 1 -6.17 16.40 -1.41
N LEU A 2 -5.88 15.14 -1.77
CA LEU A 2 -6.82 14.01 -1.59
C LEU A 2 -7.33 13.83 -0.16
N LYS A 3 -6.46 13.96 0.86
CA LYS A 3 -6.87 13.93 2.27
C LYS A 3 -7.91 14.99 2.64
N LYS A 4 -7.85 16.19 2.06
CA LYS A 4 -8.83 17.26 2.33
C LYS A 4 -10.21 16.90 1.77
N LEU A 5 -10.26 16.29 0.58
CA LEU A 5 -11.51 15.83 -0.04
C LEU A 5 -12.14 14.67 0.74
N SER A 6 -11.31 13.74 1.20
CA SER A 6 -11.80 12.66 2.07
C SER A 6 -12.34 13.20 3.40
N ALA A 7 -11.64 14.16 4.01
CA ALA A 7 -12.09 14.81 5.25
C ALA A 7 -13.38 15.61 5.07
N SER A 8 -13.74 16.04 3.85
CA SER A 8 -15.02 16.68 3.56
C SER A 8 -16.16 15.69 3.26
N GLY A 9 -15.97 14.39 3.52
CA GLY A 9 -17.00 13.35 3.37
C GLY A 9 -17.04 12.66 2.01
N MET A 10 -16.10 12.95 1.10
CA MET A 10 -16.03 12.24 -0.19
C MET A 10 -15.27 10.92 -0.05
N THR A 11 -15.76 9.86 -0.68
CA THR A 11 -14.97 8.62 -0.83
C THR A 11 -13.99 8.79 -1.99
N VAL A 12 -12.70 8.60 -1.72
CA VAL A 12 -11.63 8.69 -2.71
C VAL A 12 -11.01 7.32 -2.91
N ILE A 13 -11.06 6.81 -4.14
CA ILE A 13 -10.37 5.59 -4.55
C ILE A 13 -9.24 6.00 -5.49
N SER A 14 -8.02 5.57 -5.18
CA SER A 14 -6.82 5.90 -5.95
C SER A 14 -5.94 4.66 -6.07
N SER A 15 -5.47 4.39 -7.30
CA SER A 15 -4.44 3.37 -7.55
C SER A 15 -3.07 4.00 -7.34
N MET A 16 -2.18 3.31 -6.62
CA MET A 16 -0.83 3.78 -6.33
C MET A 16 0.20 2.77 -6.83
N HIS A 17 1.19 3.24 -7.58
CA HIS A 17 2.27 2.38 -8.06
C HIS A 17 3.27 2.02 -6.95
N ALA A 18 3.53 2.95 -6.03
CA ALA A 18 4.49 2.76 -4.95
C ALA A 18 3.79 2.40 -3.63
N PRO A 19 4.11 1.27 -3.00
CA PRO A 19 3.47 0.85 -1.74
C PRO A 19 3.72 1.84 -0.60
N THR A 20 4.86 2.55 -0.60
CA THR A 20 5.16 3.61 0.37
C THR A 20 4.14 4.75 0.35
N HIS A 21 3.57 5.10 -0.82
CA HIS A 21 2.52 6.12 -0.87
C HIS A 21 1.21 5.62 -0.25
N ALA A 22 0.86 4.36 -0.52
CA ALA A 22 -0.31 3.74 0.10
C ALA A 22 -0.14 3.67 1.62
N TYR A 23 1.06 3.31 2.08
CA TYR A 23 1.38 3.25 3.51
C TYR A 23 1.17 4.60 4.19
N ARG A 24 1.68 5.68 3.60
CA ARG A 24 1.66 7.00 4.24
C ARG A 24 0.30 7.67 4.21
N TYR A 25 -0.44 7.50 3.11
CA TYR A 25 -1.57 8.38 2.81
C TYR A 25 -2.93 7.68 2.75
N ALA A 26 -2.98 6.37 2.55
CA ALA A 26 -4.26 5.68 2.49
C ALA A 26 -4.83 5.43 3.89
N ASP A 27 -6.15 5.49 4.01
CA ASP A 27 -6.87 5.07 5.23
C ASP A 27 -7.13 3.55 5.22
N LYS A 28 -7.32 2.99 4.01
CA LYS A 28 -7.44 1.56 3.74
C LYS A 28 -6.68 1.23 2.46
N VAL A 29 -6.09 0.05 2.41
CA VAL A 29 -5.40 -0.46 1.21
C VAL A 29 -6.14 -1.70 0.73
N VAL A 30 -6.40 -1.73 -0.59
CA VAL A 30 -6.88 -2.92 -1.28
C VAL A 30 -5.70 -3.55 -2.00
N ALA A 31 -5.26 -4.72 -1.55
CA ALA A 31 -4.26 -5.51 -2.24
C ALA A 31 -4.94 -6.35 -3.33
N LEU A 32 -4.44 -6.25 -4.55
CA LEU A 32 -4.93 -6.98 -5.71
C LEU A 32 -3.81 -7.83 -6.32
N LYS A 33 -4.10 -9.11 -6.58
CA LYS A 33 -3.21 -10.01 -7.32
C LYS A 33 -4.03 -10.80 -8.33
N GLN A 34 -3.62 -10.77 -9.59
CA GLN A 34 -4.29 -11.50 -10.69
C GLN A 34 -5.81 -11.28 -10.74
N GLY A 35 -6.25 -10.03 -10.54
CA GLY A 35 -7.67 -9.67 -10.57
C GLY A 35 -8.48 -10.05 -9.33
N ARG A 36 -7.85 -10.59 -8.27
CA ARG A 36 -8.51 -10.93 -7.00
C ARG A 36 -8.05 -10.03 -5.86
N VAL A 37 -8.97 -9.69 -4.96
CA VAL A 37 -8.67 -8.97 -3.71
C VAL A 37 -8.06 -9.94 -2.71
N CYS A 38 -6.83 -9.68 -2.29
CA CYS A 38 -6.12 -10.45 -1.28
C CYS A 38 -6.35 -9.88 0.12
N ALA A 39 -6.45 -8.55 0.24
CA ALA A 39 -6.70 -7.86 1.49
C ALA A 39 -7.40 -6.52 1.25
N CYS A 40 -8.20 -6.06 2.22
CA CYS A 40 -8.90 -4.78 2.20
C CYS A 40 -9.02 -4.23 3.63
N VAL A 41 -7.90 -3.84 4.22
CA VAL A 41 -7.79 -3.43 5.64
C VAL A 41 -6.85 -2.23 5.76
N ARG A 42 -6.42 -1.89 6.99
CA ARG A 42 -5.53 -0.75 7.22
C ARG A 42 -4.16 -0.98 6.57
N PRO A 43 -3.45 0.09 6.14
CA PRO A 43 -2.15 -0.06 5.48
C PRO A 43 -1.14 -0.88 6.29
N GLU A 44 -1.14 -0.78 7.62
CA GLU A 44 -0.22 -1.50 8.52
C GLU A 44 -0.39 -3.02 8.43
N GLU A 45 -1.61 -3.48 8.15
CA GLU A 45 -1.94 -4.90 8.06
C GLU A 45 -1.75 -5.44 6.63
N VAL A 46 -1.92 -4.58 5.61
CA VAL A 46 -1.73 -4.97 4.21
C VAL A 46 -0.27 -4.91 3.79
N ILE A 47 0.48 -3.90 4.25
CA ILE A 47 1.85 -3.62 3.79
C ILE A 47 2.83 -4.37 4.68
N THR A 48 2.93 -5.67 4.43
CA THR A 48 3.92 -6.57 5.03
C THR A 48 4.94 -6.99 3.97
N GLU A 49 6.15 -7.39 4.39
CA GLU A 49 7.17 -7.88 3.46
C GLU A 49 6.64 -9.04 2.60
N GLU A 50 5.92 -9.99 3.22
CA GLU A 50 5.28 -11.11 2.54
C GLU A 50 4.25 -10.66 1.49
N ASN A 51 3.32 -9.77 1.86
CA ASN A 51 2.28 -9.32 0.92
C ASN A 51 2.91 -8.54 -0.24
N ILE A 52 3.90 -7.70 0.02
CA ILE A 52 4.60 -6.95 -1.02
C ILE A 52 5.32 -7.90 -1.98
N GLU A 53 6.04 -8.90 -1.46
CA GLU A 53 6.69 -9.92 -2.29
C GLU A 53 5.68 -10.72 -3.12
N GLN A 54 4.55 -11.11 -2.53
CA GLN A 54 3.50 -11.84 -3.24
C GLN A 54 2.84 -11.02 -4.36
N ILE A 55 2.63 -9.71 -4.16
CA ILE A 55 1.93 -8.83 -5.11
C ILE A 55 2.87 -8.31 -6.20
N TYR A 56 4.07 -7.86 -5.82
CA TYR A 56 5.02 -7.21 -6.70
C TYR A 56 6.09 -8.18 -7.27
N GLY A 57 6.25 -9.36 -6.68
CA GLY A 57 7.23 -10.36 -7.14
C GLY A 57 8.69 -10.00 -6.85
N VAL A 58 8.93 -9.05 -5.95
CA VAL A 58 10.26 -8.59 -5.56
C VAL A 58 10.36 -8.58 -4.04
N ARG A 59 11.55 -8.88 -3.52
CA ARG A 59 11.80 -8.76 -2.08
C ARG A 59 11.68 -7.31 -1.65
N ALA A 60 11.23 -7.12 -0.42
CA ALA A 60 11.05 -5.79 0.15
C ALA A 60 11.41 -5.80 1.62
N ARG A 61 11.78 -4.62 2.12
CA ARG A 61 11.87 -4.34 3.55
C ARG A 61 10.83 -3.31 3.93
N VAL A 62 10.04 -3.61 4.96
CA VAL A 62 9.07 -2.66 5.52
C VAL A 62 9.70 -2.02 6.75
N LEU A 63 9.69 -0.69 6.78
CA LEU A 63 10.18 0.13 7.90
C LEU A 63 8.99 0.89 8.50
N PRO A 64 8.29 0.30 9.49
CA PRO A 64 7.08 0.90 10.07
C PRO A 64 7.33 2.28 10.70
N GLU A 65 8.48 2.48 11.31
CA GLU A 65 8.89 3.73 11.96
C GLU A 65 8.97 4.92 10.98
N TYR A 66 9.24 4.65 9.70
CA TYR A 66 9.27 5.65 8.63
C TYR A 66 8.06 5.57 7.69
N ARG A 67 7.13 4.64 7.98
CA ARG A 67 6.05 4.21 7.07
C ARG A 67 6.56 4.12 5.63
N ALA A 68 7.64 3.34 5.46
CA ALA A 68 8.36 3.21 4.20
C ALA A 68 8.51 1.75 3.79
N VAL A 69 8.47 1.51 2.49
CA VAL A 69 8.77 0.23 1.87
C VAL A 69 9.96 0.43 0.93
N VAL A 70 11.02 -0.33 1.16
CA VAL A 70 12.20 -0.37 0.32
C VAL A 70 12.11 -1.64 -0.52
N LEU A 71 11.97 -1.49 -1.83
CA LEU A 71 11.97 -2.62 -2.76
C LEU A 71 13.40 -2.94 -3.11
N ASP A 72 13.78 -4.21 -2.98
CA ASP A 72 15.07 -4.72 -3.44
C ASP A 72 14.96 -5.00 -4.93
N VAL A 73 15.26 -3.96 -5.73
CA VAL A 73 15.27 -4.01 -7.20
C VAL A 73 16.70 -4.14 -7.70
N THR A 74 17.48 -5.03 -7.09
CA THR A 74 18.81 -5.35 -7.59
C THR A 74 18.65 -6.18 -8.88
N ARG A 75 18.93 -5.53 -10.02
CA ARG A 75 19.19 -6.19 -11.30
C ARG A 75 20.68 -6.50 -11.41
#